data_AF-A0AAV0XYU1-F1
#
_entry.id   AF-A0AAV0XYU1-F1
#
_cell.length_a   1.000
_cell.length_b   1.000
_cell.length_c   1.000
_cell.angle_alpha   90.00
_cell.angle_beta   90.00
_cell.angle_gamma   90.00
#
_symmetry.space_group_name_H-M   'P 1'
#
loop_
_entity.id
_entity.type
_entity.pdbx_description
1 polymer ?
#
loop_
_entity_poly.entity_id
_entity_poly.type
_entity_poly.pdbx_seq_one_letter_code
_entity_poly.pdbx_strand_id
1 'polypeptide(L)'
;MPYTTAIGKTNTINNSISDEIIPLKYEKWVKYMNNYWARKELWCLAFRDATVHGNQTNNFSEVNVWIFKDIVLSRNKAHNAIALVDFICSGLEDYYLRRLRTFVNGRNDTARLLFEDQIKRAVNINKDSIEKLPNNIHI
;
A
#
# COMPACT_ATOMS: atom_id res chain seq x y z
N MET A 1 13.66 6.51 -13.54
CA MET A 1 15.13 6.42 -13.36
C MET A 1 15.58 5.08 -13.91
N PRO A 2 16.66 5.00 -14.72
CA PRO A 2 17.16 3.73 -15.23
C PRO A 2 17.63 2.83 -14.07
N TYR A 3 17.21 1.56 -14.11
CA TYR A 3 17.40 0.51 -13.10
C TYR A 3 18.86 0.40 -12.60
N THR A 4 19.82 0.54 -13.51
CA THR A 4 21.27 0.46 -13.24
C THR A 4 21.77 1.57 -12.31
N THR A 5 21.19 2.78 -12.38
CA THR A 5 21.57 3.92 -11.53
C THR A 5 21.02 3.79 -10.11
N ALA A 6 19.88 3.10 -9.94
CA ALA A 6 19.30 2.86 -8.61
C ALA A 6 20.11 1.83 -7.82
N ILE A 7 20.57 0.76 -8.49
CA ILE A 7 21.41 -0.29 -7.87
C ILE A 7 22.77 0.26 -7.42
N GLY A 8 23.39 1.13 -8.24
CA GLY A 8 24.66 1.79 -7.87
C GLY A 8 24.53 2.65 -6.60
N LYS A 9 23.43 3.40 -6.46
CA LYS A 9 23.15 4.21 -5.27
C LYS A 9 22.88 3.36 -4.03
N THR A 10 22.15 2.25 -4.16
CA THR A 10 21.90 1.33 -3.04
C THR A 10 23.18 0.68 -2.53
N ASN A 11 24.10 0.28 -3.41
CA ASN A 11 25.36 -0.34 -3.01
C ASN A 11 26.28 0.65 -2.29
N THR A 12 26.24 1.93 -2.68
CA THR A 12 27.03 3.00 -2.04
C THR A 12 26.59 3.24 -0.59
N ILE A 13 25.28 3.16 -0.31
CA ILE A 13 24.73 3.33 1.05
C ILE A 13 25.06 2.14 1.96
N ASN A 14 25.10 0.91 1.42
CA ASN A 14 25.46 -0.26 2.21
C ASN A 14 26.93 -0.24 2.64
N ASN A 15 27.81 0.29 1.77
CA ASN A 15 29.24 0.39 2.06
C ASN A 15 29.57 1.44 3.13
N SER A 16 28.75 2.48 3.32
CA SER A 16 28.92 3.46 4.40
C SER A 16 28.36 2.99 5.75
N ILE A 17 27.56 1.93 5.78
CA ILE A 17 27.14 1.27 7.03
C ILE A 17 28.25 0.36 7.58
N SER A 18 29.17 -0.09 6.72
CA SER A 18 30.34 -0.89 7.10
C SER A 18 31.54 -0.08 7.61
N ASP A 19 31.43 1.26 7.73
CA ASP A 19 32.48 2.10 8.33
C ASP A 19 32.65 1.76 9.83
N GLU A 20 33.89 1.49 10.25
CA GLU A 20 34.31 0.82 11.50
C GLU A 20 33.72 1.38 12.82
N ILE A 21 33.21 2.61 12.83
CA ILE A 21 32.78 3.30 14.06
C ILE A 21 31.35 2.90 14.50
N ILE A 22 30.47 2.54 13.55
CA ILE A 22 29.06 2.22 13.83
C ILE A 22 28.85 0.79 14.39
N PRO A 23 29.57 -0.25 13.92
CA PRO A 23 29.43 -1.62 14.40
C PRO A 23 29.74 -1.84 15.88
N LEU A 24 30.67 -1.07 16.46
CA LEU A 24 31.13 -1.24 17.85
C LEU A 24 30.11 -0.76 18.90
N LYS A 25 29.23 0.19 18.55
CA LYS A 25 28.27 0.77 19.51
C LYS A 25 26.88 0.14 19.42
N TYR A 26 26.48 -0.39 18.25
CA TYR A 26 25.13 -0.89 18.00
C TYR A 26 25.11 -2.18 17.20
N GLU A 27 25.78 -3.22 17.70
CA GLU A 27 25.86 -4.55 17.07
C GLU A 27 24.48 -5.11 16.65
N LYS A 28 23.47 -4.99 17.52
CA LYS A 28 22.10 -5.46 17.23
C LYS A 28 21.47 -4.72 16.05
N TRP A 29 21.74 -3.42 15.93
CA TRP A 29 21.23 -2.61 14.83
C TRP A 29 21.92 -2.95 13.51
N VAL A 30 23.25 -3.15 13.52
CA VAL A 30 23.98 -3.60 12.34
C VAL A 30 23.49 -4.97 11.87
N LYS A 31 23.28 -5.91 12.80
CA LYS A 31 22.69 -7.22 12.48
C LYS A 31 21.29 -7.09 11.88
N TYR A 32 20.46 -6.21 12.44
CA TYR A 32 19.12 -5.92 11.90
C TYR A 32 19.20 -5.34 10.47
N MET A 33 20.05 -4.35 10.25
CA MET A 33 20.23 -3.70 8.95
C MET A 33 20.76 -4.68 7.90
N ASN A 34 21.74 -5.51 8.24
CA ASN A 34 22.26 -6.54 7.33
C ASN A 34 21.19 -7.57 6.95
N ASN A 35 20.39 -8.04 7.91
CA ASN A 35 19.27 -8.94 7.66
C ASN A 35 18.15 -8.28 6.83
N TYR A 36 17.95 -6.98 7.01
CA TYR A 36 16.98 -6.20 6.24
C TYR A 36 17.46 -5.99 4.80
N TRP A 37 18.75 -5.69 4.62
CA TRP A 37 19.43 -5.53 3.34
C TRP A 37 19.50 -6.82 2.52
N ALA A 38 19.69 -7.96 3.18
CA ALA A 38 19.65 -9.28 2.54
C ALA A 38 18.32 -9.52 1.79
N ARG A 39 17.22 -8.91 2.27
CA ARG A 39 15.88 -9.01 1.68
C ARG A 39 15.48 -7.78 0.89
N LYS A 40 16.46 -6.98 0.43
CA LYS A 40 16.22 -5.73 -0.31
C LYS A 40 15.31 -5.90 -1.52
N GLU A 41 15.38 -7.04 -2.19
CA GLU A 41 14.57 -7.36 -3.37
C GLU A 41 13.06 -7.32 -3.08
N LEU A 42 12.64 -7.58 -1.83
CA LEU A 42 11.22 -7.55 -1.45
C LEU A 42 10.63 -6.13 -1.38
N TRP A 43 11.46 -5.10 -1.16
CA TRP A 43 10.97 -3.75 -0.84
C TRP A 43 11.58 -2.65 -1.71
N CYS A 44 12.80 -2.83 -2.22
CA CYS A 44 13.46 -1.89 -3.10
C CYS A 44 12.65 -1.70 -4.39
N LEU A 45 12.35 -0.45 -4.71
CA LEU A 45 11.64 -0.08 -5.94
C LEU A 45 12.32 -0.60 -7.21
N ALA A 46 13.66 -0.70 -7.18
CA ALA A 46 14.43 -1.23 -8.31
C ALA A 46 14.00 -2.66 -8.66
N PHE A 47 13.69 -3.52 -7.68
CA PHE A 47 13.37 -4.94 -7.91
C PHE A 47 11.86 -5.21 -8.04
N ARG A 48 11.01 -4.17 -8.12
CA ARG A 48 9.55 -4.34 -8.28
C ARG A 48 9.19 -4.64 -9.72
N ASP A 49 8.36 -5.67 -9.91
CA ASP A 49 7.69 -5.97 -11.17
C ASP A 49 6.23 -5.48 -11.14
N ALA A 50 5.51 -5.59 -12.26
CA ALA A 50 4.10 -5.22 -12.41
C ALA A 50 3.19 -5.90 -11.36
N THR A 51 3.58 -7.06 -10.84
CA THR A 51 2.89 -7.78 -9.76
C THR A 51 2.96 -7.09 -8.39
N VAL A 52 3.91 -6.17 -8.20
CA VAL A 52 4.16 -5.40 -6.97
C VAL A 52 3.77 -3.92 -7.14
N HIS A 53 3.38 -3.52 -8.35
CA HIS A 53 2.94 -2.17 -8.66
C HIS A 53 1.57 -1.89 -8.02
N GLY A 54 1.40 -0.72 -7.39
CA GLY A 54 0.14 -0.33 -6.72
C GLY A 54 -0.04 -0.84 -5.28
N ASN A 55 0.66 -1.90 -4.86
CA ASN A 55 0.68 -2.35 -3.46
C ASN A 55 1.71 -1.55 -2.63
N GLN A 56 1.50 -0.23 -2.52
CA GLN A 56 2.21 0.59 -1.54
C GLN A 56 1.66 0.19 -0.17
N THR A 57 2.34 -0.76 0.47
CA THR A 57 1.97 -1.53 1.66
C THR A 57 1.43 -0.72 2.83
N ASN A 58 1.70 0.59 2.91
CA ASN A 58 1.22 1.44 3.98
C ASN A 58 -0.31 1.64 3.99
N ASN A 59 -0.92 1.96 2.85
CA ASN A 59 -2.37 2.23 2.84
C ASN A 59 -3.16 0.96 3.18
N PHE A 60 -2.74 -0.20 2.63
CA PHE A 60 -3.39 -1.47 2.92
C PHE A 60 -3.17 -1.91 4.38
N SER A 61 -1.96 -1.80 4.92
CA SER A 61 -1.69 -2.16 6.31
C SER A 61 -2.40 -1.22 7.29
N GLU A 62 -2.39 0.10 7.05
CA GLU A 62 -3.06 1.09 7.88
C GLU A 62 -4.58 0.88 7.89
N VAL A 63 -5.20 0.65 6.73
CA VAL A 63 -6.63 0.36 6.65
C VAL A 63 -6.97 -0.93 7.41
N ASN A 64 -6.16 -1.98 7.31
CA ASN A 64 -6.39 -3.21 8.06
C ASN A 64 -6.28 -2.99 9.58
N VAL A 65 -5.24 -2.28 10.03
CA VAL A 65 -5.10 -1.92 11.45
C VAL A 65 -6.29 -1.08 11.92
N TRP A 66 -6.75 -0.14 11.09
CA TRP A 66 -7.90 0.71 11.38
C TRP A 66 -9.20 -0.10 11.49
N ILE A 67 -9.46 -1.02 10.57
CA ILE A 67 -10.62 -1.92 10.64
C ILE A 67 -10.59 -2.72 11.95
N PHE A 68 -9.46 -3.32 12.31
CA PHE A 68 -9.37 -4.08 13.55
C PHE A 68 -9.56 -3.20 14.79
N LYS A 69 -8.91 -2.03 14.83
CA LYS A 69 -8.92 -1.15 15.99
C LYS A 69 -10.28 -0.48 16.19
N ASP A 70 -10.85 0.09 15.13
CA ASP A 70 -12.03 0.96 15.24
C ASP A 70 -13.34 0.21 14.97
N ILE A 71 -13.33 -0.85 14.15
CA ILE A 71 -14.56 -1.57 13.76
C ILE A 71 -14.69 -2.86 14.59
N VAL A 72 -13.70 -3.75 14.52
CA VAL A 72 -13.76 -5.06 15.18
C VAL A 72 -13.73 -4.92 16.70
N LEU A 73 -12.75 -4.16 17.21
CA LEU A 73 -12.55 -3.97 18.64
C LEU A 73 -13.26 -2.75 19.21
N SER A 74 -13.82 -1.88 18.35
CA SER A 74 -14.47 -0.62 18.78
C SER A 74 -13.63 0.21 19.76
N ARG A 75 -12.31 0.28 19.52
CA ARG A 75 -11.28 0.90 20.38
C ARG A 75 -11.17 0.34 21.80
N ASN A 76 -11.71 -0.85 22.05
CA ASN A 76 -11.61 -1.54 23.32
C ASN A 76 -10.51 -2.61 23.31
N LYS A 77 -10.02 -2.97 24.50
CA LYS A 77 -9.10 -4.09 24.69
C LYS A 77 -9.90 -5.35 24.97
N ALA A 78 -9.62 -6.42 24.24
CA ALA A 78 -10.17 -7.73 24.57
C ALA A 78 -9.61 -8.21 25.93
N HIS A 79 -10.50 -8.60 26.85
CA HIS A 79 -10.11 -9.01 28.21
C HIS A 79 -9.42 -10.39 28.26
N ASN A 80 -9.69 -11.24 27.27
CA ASN A 80 -9.07 -12.56 27.13
C ASN A 80 -9.06 -12.97 25.63
N ALA A 81 -8.38 -14.07 25.32
CA ALA A 81 -8.29 -14.56 23.94
C ALA A 81 -9.65 -15.00 23.36
N ILE A 82 -10.55 -15.52 24.19
CA ILE A 82 -11.90 -15.96 23.76
C ILE A 82 -12.72 -14.75 23.28
N ALA A 83 -12.70 -13.65 24.04
CA ALA A 83 -13.36 -12.41 23.67
C ALA A 83 -12.78 -11.83 22.37
N LEU A 84 -11.46 -11.96 22.15
CA LEU A 84 -10.86 -11.54 20.88
C LEU A 84 -11.39 -12.37 19.69
N VAL A 85 -11.52 -13.68 19.84
CA VAL A 85 -12.10 -14.55 18.81
C VAL A 85 -13.55 -14.16 18.55
N ASP A 86 -14.33 -13.92 19.60
CA ASP A 86 -15.73 -13.48 19.48
C ASP A 86 -15.84 -12.16 18.70
N PHE A 87 -15.02 -11.15 19.03
CA PHE A 87 -14.97 -9.89 18.28
C PHE A 87 -14.63 -10.09 16.80
N ILE A 88 -13.70 -10.99 16.48
CA ILE A 88 -13.33 -11.29 15.10
C ILE A 88 -14.50 -11.96 14.38
N CYS A 89 -15.06 -13.03 14.95
CA CYS A 89 -16.13 -13.78 14.30
C CYS A 89 -17.41 -12.96 14.13
N SER A 90 -17.74 -12.06 15.06
CA SER A 90 -18.93 -11.21 14.93
C SER A 90 -18.63 -9.91 14.17
N GLY A 91 -17.71 -9.09 14.69
CA GLY A 91 -17.43 -7.74 14.17
C GLY A 91 -16.79 -7.71 12.80
N LEU A 92 -15.85 -8.64 12.51
CA LEU A 92 -15.21 -8.69 11.19
C LEU A 92 -16.16 -9.27 10.14
N GLU A 93 -16.92 -10.31 10.49
CA GLU A 93 -17.92 -10.92 9.59
C GLU A 93 -19.00 -9.91 9.22
N ASP A 94 -19.61 -9.24 10.19
CA ASP A 94 -20.64 -8.23 9.97
C ASP A 94 -20.13 -7.07 9.09
N TYR A 95 -18.90 -6.64 9.31
CA TYR A 95 -18.27 -5.59 8.51
C TYR A 95 -18.16 -5.99 7.04
N TYR A 96 -17.58 -7.16 6.75
CA TYR A 96 -17.40 -7.61 5.38
C TYR A 96 -18.73 -7.96 4.72
N LEU A 97 -19.68 -8.54 5.46
CA LEU A 97 -21.01 -8.86 4.97
C LEU A 97 -21.77 -7.58 4.58
N ARG A 98 -21.70 -6.52 5.40
CA ARG A 98 -22.22 -5.18 5.03
C ARG A 98 -21.53 -4.62 3.79
N ARG A 99 -20.20 -4.71 3.71
CA ARG A 99 -19.42 -4.19 2.57
C ARG A 99 -19.79 -4.90 1.27
N LEU A 100 -19.91 -6.23 1.30
CA LEU A 100 -20.35 -7.04 0.16
C LEU A 100 -21.80 -6.71 -0.23
N ARG A 101 -22.71 -6.56 0.73
CA ARG A 101 -24.09 -6.13 0.46
C ARG A 101 -24.14 -4.74 -0.17
N THR A 102 -23.35 -3.78 0.30
CA THR A 102 -23.28 -2.43 -0.30
C THR A 102 -22.78 -2.50 -1.73
N PHE A 103 -21.78 -3.34 -2.00
CA PHE A 103 -21.24 -3.56 -3.33
C PHE A 103 -22.28 -4.18 -4.28
N VAL A 104 -22.90 -5.29 -3.89
CA VAL A 104 -23.91 -5.99 -4.72
C VAL A 104 -25.14 -5.10 -4.97
N ASN A 105 -25.60 -4.35 -3.97
CA ASN A 105 -26.74 -3.46 -4.12
C ASN A 105 -26.42 -2.16 -4.88
N GLY A 106 -25.18 -1.98 -5.35
CA GLY A 106 -24.78 -0.79 -6.11
C GLY A 106 -24.94 0.52 -5.32
N ARG A 107 -25.05 0.47 -3.99
CA ARG A 107 -25.18 1.66 -3.12
C ARG A 107 -23.87 2.43 -2.97
N ASN A 108 -22.99 2.31 -3.96
CA ASN A 108 -21.76 3.04 -4.01
C ASN A 108 -21.88 4.09 -5.11
N ASP A 109 -22.33 5.28 -4.71
CA ASP A 109 -22.44 6.43 -5.60
C ASP A 109 -21.11 6.88 -6.18
N THR A 110 -19.94 6.45 -5.65
CA THR A 110 -18.64 6.92 -6.17
C THR A 110 -18.46 6.68 -7.65
N ALA A 111 -18.85 5.52 -8.19
CA ALA A 111 -18.71 5.26 -9.63
C ALA A 111 -19.62 6.20 -10.45
N ARG A 112 -20.85 6.42 -9.97
CA ARG A 112 -21.81 7.35 -10.58
C ARG A 112 -21.31 8.79 -10.49
N LEU A 113 -20.86 9.23 -9.32
CA LEU A 113 -20.34 10.58 -9.06
C LEU A 113 -19.05 10.85 -9.85
N LEU A 114 -18.17 9.84 -9.98
CA LEU A 114 -16.99 9.93 -10.84
C LEU A 114 -17.41 10.13 -12.28
N PHE A 115 -18.35 9.33 -12.78
CA PHE A 115 -18.87 9.47 -14.14
C PHE A 115 -19.51 10.84 -14.38
N GLU A 116 -20.33 11.32 -13.44
CA GLU A 116 -20.92 12.66 -13.50
C GLU A 116 -19.86 13.78 -13.47
N ASP A 117 -18.81 13.65 -12.66
CA ASP A 117 -17.67 14.59 -12.64
C ASP A 117 -16.92 14.59 -13.98
N GLN A 118 -16.67 13.41 -14.56
CA GLN A 118 -16.04 13.28 -15.88
C GLN A 118 -16.92 13.92 -16.97
N ILE A 119 -18.24 13.72 -16.94
CA ILE A 119 -19.17 14.38 -17.87
C ILE A 119 -19.07 15.90 -17.74
N LYS A 120 -19.10 16.44 -16.51
CA LYS A 120 -18.97 17.89 -16.28
C LYS A 120 -17.67 18.46 -16.83
N ARG A 121 -16.56 17.73 -16.66
CA ARG A 121 -15.25 18.11 -17.22
C ARG A 121 -15.22 18.01 -18.74
N ALA A 122 -15.90 17.00 -19.30
CA ALA A 122 -15.97 16.75 -20.73
C ALA A 122 -16.75 17.82 -21.51
N VAL A 123 -17.61 18.62 -20.86
CA VAL A 123 -18.34 19.73 -21.51
C VAL A 123 -17.41 20.70 -22.24
N ASN A 124 -16.20 20.90 -21.71
CA ASN A 124 -15.22 21.82 -22.28
C ASN A 124 -14.23 21.15 -23.24
N ILE A 125 -14.39 19.85 -23.55
CA ILE A 125 -13.50 19.12 -24.47
C ILE A 125 -14.02 19.30 -25.88
N ASN A 126 -13.29 20.05 -26.71
CA ASN A 126 -13.57 20.18 -28.13
C ASN A 126 -12.85 19.09 -28.93
N LYS A 127 -13.38 18.76 -30.12
CA LYS A 127 -12.80 17.75 -31.01
C LYS A 127 -11.35 18.08 -31.39
N ASP A 128 -11.04 19.36 -31.51
CA ASP A 128 -9.71 19.88 -31.85
C ASP A 128 -8.71 19.75 -30.70
N SER A 129 -9.18 19.50 -29.48
CA SER A 129 -8.37 19.28 -28.28
C SER A 129 -7.92 17.82 -28.11
N ILE A 130 -8.37 16.93 -29.00
CA ILE A 130 -8.07 15.49 -28.93
C ILE A 130 -6.85 15.21 -29.81
N GLU A 131 -5.68 15.13 -29.19
CA GLU A 131 -4.44 14.77 -29.88
C GLU A 131 -4.17 13.27 -29.80
N LYS A 132 -3.71 12.70 -30.92
CA LYS A 132 -3.27 11.31 -30.96
C LYS A 132 -1.90 11.21 -30.27
N LEU A 133 -1.88 10.58 -29.10
CA LEU A 133 -0.64 10.37 -28.36
C LEU A 133 0.37 9.52 -29.17
N PRO A 134 1.69 9.81 -29.10
CA PRO A 134 2.65 9.22 -30.03
C PRO A 134 2.98 7.75 -29.77
N ASN A 135 2.48 7.11 -28.72
CA ASN A 135 2.68 5.69 -28.43
C ASN A 135 1.59 5.19 -27.48
N ASN A 136 1.21 3.91 -27.59
CA ASN A 136 0.32 3.22 -26.64
C ASN A 136 1.00 3.16 -25.27
N ILE A 137 0.84 4.20 -24.46
CA ILE A 137 1.14 4.14 -23.04
C ILE A 137 -0.01 3.36 -22.41
N HIS A 138 0.21 2.07 -22.16
CA HIS A 138 -0.65 1.31 -21.28
C HIS A 138 -0.50 1.90 -19.87
N ILE A 139 -1.51 2.68 -19.45
CA ILE A 139 -1.69 3.11 -18.06
C ILE A 139 -2.28 1.93 -17.27
#